data_AF-A0A081S2Y8-F1
#
_entry.id   AF-A0A081S2Y8-F1
#
_cell.length_a   1.000
_cell.length_b   1.000
_cell.length_c   1.000
_cell.angle_alpha   90.00
_cell.angle_beta   90.00
_cell.angle_gamma   90.00
#
_symmetry.space_group_name_H-M   'P 1'
#
loop_
_entity.id
_entity.type
_entity.pdbx_description
1 polymer ?
#
loop_
_entity_poly.entity_id
_entity_poly.type
_entity_poly.pdbx_seq_one_letter_code
_entity_poly.pdbx_strand_id
1 'polypeptide(L)'
;TKCNSLGFVDYSPPMNHEFRGDKYSLLLQKYRASIAASTMFPTIKYLEIPAAGCLTFMEITDHNYGKYLGFTNYENAIFINEKNYQKKLSDYVSDPDNSKWKDIANSGREYVMNHFTNDHAINSLIDF
;
A
#
# COMPACT_ATOMS: atom_id res chain seq x y z
N THR A 1 8.57 10.89 2.12
CA THR A 1 9.27 9.60 2.27
C THR A 1 10.57 9.63 1.49
N LYS A 2 11.60 8.85 1.91
CA LYS A 2 12.86 8.68 1.15
C LYS A 2 12.62 8.13 -0.26
N CYS A 3 11.51 7.43 -0.50
CA CYS A 3 11.16 6.90 -1.82
C CYS A 3 11.01 7.99 -2.89
N ASN A 4 10.65 9.22 -2.52
CA ASN A 4 10.45 10.32 -3.48
C ASN A 4 11.76 10.81 -4.14
N SER A 5 12.93 10.40 -3.63
CA SER A 5 14.22 10.72 -4.28
C SER A 5 14.57 9.78 -5.43
N LEU A 6 13.79 8.70 -5.63
CA LEU A 6 13.98 7.75 -6.72
C LEU A 6 13.34 8.31 -8.00
N GLY A 7 14.13 8.45 -9.07
CA GLY A 7 13.67 9.12 -10.30
C GLY A 7 12.52 8.44 -11.06
N PHE A 8 12.20 7.19 -10.72
CA PHE A 8 11.06 6.45 -11.28
C PHE A 8 9.82 6.45 -10.36
N VAL A 9 9.89 7.11 -9.19
CA VAL A 9 8.76 7.26 -8.27
C VAL A 9 8.05 8.56 -8.61
N ASP A 10 6.81 8.45 -9.05
CA ASP A 10 5.94 9.61 -9.24
C ASP A 10 5.33 10.04 -7.89
N TYR A 11 5.33 11.35 -7.64
CA TYR A 11 4.77 11.95 -6.44
C TYR A 11 3.79 13.05 -6.81
N SER A 12 2.51 12.79 -6.60
CA SER A 12 1.42 13.76 -6.80
C SER A 12 1.15 14.53 -5.50
N PRO A 13 1.47 15.84 -5.40
CA PRO A 13 1.21 16.62 -4.21
C PRO A 13 -0.29 16.91 -4.03
N PRO A 14 -0.84 16.85 -2.79
CA PRO A 14 -2.28 16.88 -2.54
C PRO A 14 -3.05 18.10 -3.06
N MET A 15 -2.38 19.25 -3.16
CA MET A 15 -3.04 20.54 -3.41
C MET A 15 -3.13 20.94 -4.89
N ASN A 16 -2.56 20.17 -5.82
CA ASN A 16 -2.41 20.62 -7.22
C ASN A 16 -2.82 19.59 -8.28
N HIS A 17 -3.89 18.84 -8.03
CA HIS A 17 -4.51 17.95 -9.02
C HIS A 17 -6.04 17.82 -8.83
N GLU A 18 -6.72 17.23 -9.82
CA GLU A 18 -8.17 17.01 -9.85
C GLU A 18 -8.67 15.89 -8.90
N PHE A 19 -7.78 14.97 -8.50
CA PHE A 19 -8.09 13.81 -7.65
C PHE A 19 -8.18 14.15 -6.15
N ARG A 20 -9.15 14.96 -5.76
CA ARG A 20 -9.36 15.39 -4.36
C ARG A 20 -10.53 14.66 -3.71
N GLY A 21 -10.50 14.54 -2.38
CA GLY A 21 -11.58 13.91 -1.61
C GLY A 21 -11.73 12.42 -1.96
N ASP A 22 -12.94 12.04 -2.35
CA ASP A 22 -13.33 10.68 -2.74
C ASP A 22 -12.66 10.16 -4.03
N LYS A 23 -12.02 11.06 -4.81
CA LYS A 23 -11.36 10.71 -6.08
C LYS A 23 -9.97 10.09 -5.92
N TYR A 24 -9.47 9.89 -4.70
CA TYR A 24 -8.14 9.31 -4.49
C TYR A 24 -8.02 7.89 -5.05
N SER A 25 -9.10 7.09 -4.98
CA SER A 25 -9.15 5.76 -5.58
C SER A 25 -8.98 5.80 -7.11
N LEU A 26 -9.52 6.81 -7.79
CA LEU A 26 -9.36 7.01 -9.23
C LEU A 26 -7.93 7.38 -9.60
N LEU A 27 -7.22 8.13 -8.74
CA LEU A 27 -5.80 8.39 -8.92
C LEU A 27 -5.00 7.09 -8.82
N LEU A 28 -5.28 6.28 -7.80
CA LEU A 28 -4.58 5.02 -7.56
C LEU A 28 -4.72 4.03 -8.74
N GLN A 29 -5.90 3.96 -9.36
CA GLN A 29 -6.15 3.09 -10.51
C GLN A 29 -5.29 3.42 -11.75
N LYS A 30 -4.62 4.58 -11.79
CA LYS A 30 -3.63 4.91 -12.83
C LYS A 30 -2.30 4.20 -12.64
N TYR A 31 -2.03 3.63 -11.46
CA TYR A 31 -0.75 3.02 -11.10
C TYR A 31 -0.92 1.53 -10.79
N ARG A 32 -0.04 0.71 -11.38
CA ARG A 32 0.03 -0.75 -11.08
C ARG A 32 0.57 -1.04 -9.68
N ALA A 33 1.43 -0.15 -9.16
CA ALA A 33 2.02 -0.26 -7.85
C ALA A 33 2.08 1.11 -7.17
N SER A 34 2.01 1.13 -5.84
CA SER A 34 2.08 2.35 -5.05
C SER A 34 2.70 2.10 -3.67
N ILE A 35 3.13 3.17 -3.02
CA ILE A 35 3.96 3.13 -1.81
C ILE A 35 3.17 3.68 -0.63
N ALA A 36 2.95 2.83 0.38
CA ALA A 36 2.41 3.21 1.68
C ALA A 36 3.57 3.32 2.68
N ALA A 37 4.12 4.53 2.87
CA ALA A 37 5.26 4.76 3.75
C ALA A 37 4.95 5.81 4.82
N SER A 38 5.19 5.48 6.08
CA SER A 38 5.02 6.34 7.26
C SER A 38 5.92 5.86 8.39
N THR A 39 6.68 6.78 8.98
CA THR A 39 7.71 6.49 9.99
C THR A 39 7.14 6.19 11.37
N MET A 40 6.03 6.83 11.76
CA MET A 40 5.52 6.79 13.13
C MET A 40 4.37 5.79 13.33
N PHE A 41 3.42 5.76 12.40
CA PHE A 41 2.24 4.89 12.47
C PHE A 41 1.63 4.70 11.07
N PRO A 42 0.90 3.60 10.81
CA PRO A 42 0.22 3.40 9.54
C PRO A 42 -0.87 4.45 9.37
N THR A 43 -1.07 4.90 8.14
CA THR A 43 -2.16 5.81 7.79
C THR A 43 -3.20 5.05 6.99
N ILE A 44 -4.36 5.68 6.74
CA ILE A 44 -5.42 5.07 5.93
C ILE A 44 -4.95 4.61 4.54
N LYS A 45 -3.86 5.19 4.02
CA LYS A 45 -3.20 4.78 2.76
C LYS A 45 -2.75 3.31 2.75
N TYR A 46 -2.45 2.74 3.92
CA TYR A 46 -2.08 1.34 4.05
C TYR A 46 -3.25 0.40 3.71
N LEU A 47 -4.48 0.92 3.71
CA LEU A 47 -5.71 0.22 3.36
C LEU A 47 -6.23 0.65 1.98
N GLU A 48 -6.26 1.95 1.69
CA GLU A 48 -6.78 2.48 0.42
C GLU A 48 -6.00 2.00 -0.80
N ILE A 49 -4.67 1.94 -0.69
CA ILE A 49 -3.80 1.53 -1.81
C ILE A 49 -4.06 0.07 -2.23
N PRO A 50 -3.98 -0.92 -1.31
CA PRO A 50 -4.32 -2.30 -1.67
C PRO A 50 -5.80 -2.46 -2.03
N ALA A 51 -6.73 -1.75 -1.39
CA ALA A 51 -8.16 -1.79 -1.78
C ALA A 51 -8.40 -1.35 -3.23
N ALA A 52 -7.63 -0.37 -3.72
CA ALA A 52 -7.66 0.08 -5.11
C ALA A 52 -7.04 -0.92 -6.11
N GLY A 53 -6.48 -2.04 -5.62
CA GLY A 53 -5.88 -3.09 -6.44
C GLY A 53 -4.43 -2.85 -6.84
N CYS A 54 -3.75 -1.88 -6.23
CA CYS A 54 -2.33 -1.63 -6.49
C CYS A 54 -1.45 -2.65 -5.76
N LEU A 55 -0.36 -3.08 -6.40
CA LEU A 55 0.75 -3.72 -5.68
C LEU A 55 1.29 -2.73 -4.65
N THR A 56 1.20 -3.09 -3.37
CA THR A 56 1.51 -2.16 -2.29
C THR A 56 2.90 -2.41 -1.72
N PHE A 57 3.80 -1.44 -1.89
CA PHE A 57 5.06 -1.38 -1.15
C PHE A 57 4.78 -0.70 0.19
N MET A 58 4.76 -1.49 1.25
CA MET A 58 4.29 -1.08 2.56
C MET A 58 5.47 -0.94 3.52
N GLU A 59 5.66 0.25 4.09
CA GLU A 59 6.66 0.42 5.14
C GLU A 59 6.21 -0.29 6.40
N ILE A 60 6.91 -1.36 6.77
CA ILE A 60 6.66 -2.11 8.01
C ILE A 60 7.98 -2.21 8.74
N THR A 61 8.01 -1.60 9.92
CA THR A 61 9.19 -1.58 10.80
C THR A 61 8.77 -1.92 12.22
N ASP A 62 9.75 -2.13 13.10
CA ASP A 62 9.47 -2.31 14.53
C ASP A 62 9.00 -1.01 15.20
N HIS A 63 9.18 0.15 14.55
CA HIS A 63 8.89 1.46 15.13
C HIS A 63 7.58 2.07 14.67
N ASN A 64 7.10 1.73 13.47
CA ASN A 64 5.90 2.34 12.91
C ASN A 64 4.62 1.57 13.25
N TYR A 65 4.71 0.59 14.15
CA TYR A 65 3.59 -0.25 14.62
C TYR A 65 2.81 -0.98 13.52
N GLY A 66 3.22 -0.96 12.25
CA GLY A 66 2.40 -1.46 11.14
C GLY A 66 2.09 -2.96 11.17
N LYS A 67 2.81 -3.73 11.99
CA LYS A 67 2.55 -5.16 12.20
C LYS A 67 1.13 -5.45 12.71
N TYR A 68 0.48 -4.53 13.44
CA TYR A 68 -0.89 -4.75 13.93
C TYR A 68 -1.92 -4.90 12.80
N LEU A 69 -1.61 -4.41 11.60
CA LEU A 69 -2.49 -4.53 10.43
C LEU A 69 -2.54 -5.96 9.86
N GLY A 70 -1.66 -6.87 10.29
CA GLY A 70 -1.70 -8.28 9.92
C GLY A 70 -1.36 -8.60 8.46
N PHE A 71 -0.84 -7.65 7.68
CA PHE A 71 -0.26 -7.95 6.37
C PHE A 71 0.94 -8.91 6.51
N THR A 72 1.24 -9.66 5.45
CA THR A 72 2.36 -10.59 5.34
C THR A 72 3.19 -10.25 4.08
N ASN A 73 4.50 -10.09 4.30
CA ASN A 73 5.45 -9.74 3.24
C ASN A 73 5.48 -10.81 2.14
N TYR A 74 5.35 -10.38 0.88
CA TYR A 74 5.26 -11.20 -0.34
C TYR A 74 4.01 -12.10 -0.45
N GLU A 75 3.04 -11.97 0.45
CA GLU A 75 1.73 -12.63 0.29
C GLU A 75 0.65 -11.63 -0.11
N ASN A 76 0.51 -10.53 0.63
CA ASN A 76 -0.53 -9.51 0.42
C ASN A 76 0.02 -8.07 0.40
N ALA A 77 1.32 -7.89 0.64
CA ALA A 77 2.05 -6.63 0.45
C ALA A 77 3.56 -6.87 0.30
N ILE A 78 4.32 -5.91 -0.24
CA ILE A 78 5.78 -5.96 -0.24
C ILE A 78 6.30 -5.05 0.86
N PHE A 79 6.90 -5.63 1.90
CA PHE A 79 7.41 -4.84 3.01
C PHE A 79 8.70 -4.12 2.63
N ILE A 80 8.73 -2.82 2.88
CA ILE A 80 9.89 -1.95 2.68
C ILE A 80 10.31 -1.29 3.99
N ASN A 81 11.55 -0.84 4.04
CA ASN A 81 12.11 0.02 5.08
C ASN A 81 13.30 0.80 4.49
N GLU A 82 13.93 1.63 5.32
CA GLU A 82 15.05 2.48 4.89
C GLU A 82 16.24 1.70 4.30
N LYS A 83 16.42 0.44 4.66
CA LYS A 83 17.55 -0.40 4.22
C LYS A 83 17.29 -1.12 2.90
N ASN A 84 16.02 -1.37 2.53
CA ASN A 84 15.69 -2.25 1.42
C ASN A 84 14.77 -1.64 0.34
N TYR A 85 14.20 -0.44 0.56
CA TYR A 85 13.21 0.15 -0.36
C TYR A 85 13.74 0.29 -1.79
N GLN A 86 14.99 0.75 -1.96
CA GLN A 86 15.60 0.95 -3.28
C GLN A 86 15.66 -0.35 -4.06
N LYS A 87 16.19 -1.41 -3.44
CA LYS A 87 16.33 -2.71 -4.09
C LYS A 87 14.97 -3.27 -4.48
N LYS A 88 14.00 -3.30 -3.55
CA LYS A 88 12.67 -3.87 -3.82
C LYS A 88 11.90 -3.14 -4.91
N LEU A 89 11.99 -1.81 -4.94
CA LEU A 89 11.38 -1.01 -5.99
C LEU A 89 12.08 -1.22 -7.34
N SER A 90 13.42 -1.28 -7.36
CA SER A 90 14.19 -1.57 -8.58
C SER A 90 13.89 -2.97 -9.12
N ASP A 91 13.76 -3.98 -8.27
CA ASP A 91 13.41 -5.35 -8.67
C ASP A 91 12.05 -5.37 -9.41
N TYR A 92 11.07 -4.59 -8.94
CA TYR A 92 9.79 -4.44 -9.61
C TYR A 92 9.91 -3.67 -10.94
N VAL A 93 10.65 -2.57 -10.98
CA VAL A 93 10.85 -1.78 -12.20
C VAL A 93 11.60 -2.59 -13.28
N SER A 94 12.50 -3.50 -12.89
CA SER A 94 13.24 -4.35 -13.84
C SER A 94 12.40 -5.45 -14.49
N ASP A 95 11.30 -5.87 -13.85
CA ASP A 95 10.41 -6.92 -14.33
C ASP A 95 8.97 -6.64 -13.87
N PRO A 96 8.32 -5.60 -14.43
CA PRO A 96 7.01 -5.14 -13.96
C PRO A 96 5.86 -6.07 -14.36
N ASP A 97 6.09 -6.96 -15.33
CA ASP A 97 5.08 -7.88 -15.87
C ASP A 97 5.16 -9.28 -15.22
N ASN A 98 5.99 -9.46 -14.21
CA ASN A 98 6.05 -10.69 -13.43
C ASN A 98 4.68 -11.01 -12.81
N SER A 99 4.15 -12.21 -13.08
CA SER A 99 2.82 -12.61 -12.62
C SER A 99 2.66 -12.55 -11.09
N LYS A 100 3.74 -12.80 -10.34
CA LYS A 100 3.73 -12.75 -8.87
C LYS A 100 3.29 -11.39 -8.32
N TRP A 101 3.56 -10.30 -9.04
CA TRP A 101 3.16 -8.94 -8.64
C TRP A 101 1.65 -8.78 -8.68
N LYS A 102 1.01 -9.34 -9.69
CA LYS A 102 -0.45 -9.36 -9.80
C LYS A 102 -1.07 -10.21 -8.70
N ASP A 103 -0.48 -11.37 -8.40
CA ASP A 103 -0.98 -12.27 -7.36
C ASP A 103 -0.93 -11.60 -5.98
N ILE A 104 0.19 -10.94 -5.64
CA ILE A 104 0.34 -10.19 -4.38
C ILE A 104 -0.65 -9.00 -4.33
N ALA A 105 -0.84 -8.27 -5.43
CA ALA A 105 -1.78 -7.15 -5.48
C ALA A 105 -3.24 -7.60 -5.27
N ASN A 106 -3.65 -8.69 -5.90
CA ASN A 106 -4.99 -9.27 -5.73
C ASN A 106 -5.21 -9.76 -4.29
N SER A 107 -4.25 -10.49 -3.74
CA SER A 107 -4.26 -10.94 -2.35
C SER A 107 -4.32 -9.77 -1.35
N GLY A 108 -3.57 -8.69 -1.61
CA GLY A 108 -3.65 -7.45 -0.84
C GLY A 108 -5.03 -6.81 -0.86
N ARG A 109 -5.67 -6.75 -2.04
CA ARG A 109 -7.03 -6.25 -2.18
C ARG A 109 -8.03 -7.12 -1.42
N GLU A 110 -7.99 -8.43 -1.60
CA GLU A 110 -8.88 -9.37 -0.90
C GLU A 110 -8.73 -9.28 0.61
N TYR A 111 -7.49 -9.22 1.10
CA TYR A 111 -7.19 -9.06 2.52
C TYR A 111 -7.88 -7.81 3.09
N VAL A 112 -7.77 -6.66 2.41
CA VAL A 112 -8.41 -5.43 2.89
C VAL A 112 -9.92 -5.49 2.83
N MET A 113 -10.48 -6.00 1.74
CA MET A 113 -11.93 -6.11 1.58
C MET A 113 -12.57 -7.08 2.58
N ASN A 114 -11.82 -8.05 3.09
CA ASN A 114 -12.32 -9.03 4.06
C ASN A 114 -12.15 -8.62 5.53
N HIS A 115 -11.21 -7.73 5.86
CA HIS A 115 -10.86 -7.42 7.26
C HIS A 115 -11.07 -5.96 7.67
N PHE A 116 -11.02 -5.01 6.73
CA PHE A 116 -10.98 -3.58 7.05
C PHE A 116 -12.13 -2.76 6.43
N THR A 117 -13.24 -3.42 6.10
CA THR A 117 -14.47 -2.74 5.71
C THR A 117 -15.23 -2.26 6.93
N ASN A 118 -16.09 -1.25 6.75
CA ASN A 118 -16.97 -0.78 7.81
C ASN A 118 -17.91 -1.90 8.30
N ASP A 119 -18.37 -2.78 7.40
CA ASP A 119 -19.20 -3.93 7.76
C ASP A 119 -18.48 -4.87 8.73
N HIS A 120 -17.20 -5.17 8.46
CA HIS A 120 -16.38 -5.99 9.34
C HIS A 120 -16.09 -5.29 10.68
N ALA A 121 -15.79 -3.98 10.63
CA ALA A 121 -15.53 -3.18 11.83
C ALA A 121 -16.76 -3.14 12.76
N ILE A 122 -17.97 -2.97 12.22
CA ILE A 122 -19.22 -2.97 13.00
C ILE A 122 -19.42 -4.32 13.70
N ASN A 123 -19.22 -5.45 13.01
CA ASN A 123 -19.35 -6.76 13.62
C ASN A 123 -18.37 -6.93 14.80
N SER A 124 -17.12 -6.49 14.63
CA SER A 124 -16.13 -6.56 15.71
C SER A 124 -16.46 -5.71 16.94
N LEU A 125 -17.31 -4.68 16.80
CA LEU A 125 -17.74 -3.82 17.90
C LEU A 125 -18.98 -4.36 18.63
N ILE A 126 -19.84 -5.12 17.94
CA ILE A 126 -21.04 -5.73 18.53
C ILE A 126 -20.67 -6.94 19.40
N ASP A 127 -19.58 -7.63 19.06
CA ASP A 127 -19.10 -8.81 19.78
C ASP A 127 -18.35 -8.49 21.11
N PHE A 128 -18.44 -7.24 21.60
CA PHE A 128 -17.88 -6.78 22.89
C PHE A 128 -18.91 -6.77 24.04
#